data_AF-A0A3R7EP42-F1
#
_entry.id   AF-A0A3R7EP42-F1
#
_cell.length_a   1.000
_cell.length_b   1.000
_cell.length_c   1.000
_cell.angle_alpha   90.00
_cell.angle_beta   90.00
_cell.angle_gamma   90.00
#
_symmetry.space_group_name_H-M   'P 1'
#
loop_
_entity.id
_entity.type
_entity.pdbx_description
1 polymer ?
#
loop_
_entity_poly.entity_id
_entity_poly.type
_entity_poly.pdbx_seq_one_letter_code
_entity_poly.pdbx_strand_id
1 'polypeptide(L)'
;MQKIMEERAGGGRTMTNLHEQQELLHIQTMVLELERIASRGSIVRRGTSVTQPEYWRNRIHTLLATPGISGSTAAQASALLAKLDGIAEAGKKCR
;
A
#
# COMPACT_ATOMS: atom_id res chain seq x y z
N MET A 1 39.89 24.03 23.60
CA MET A 1 39.77 22.57 23.42
C MET A 1 38.47 22.14 24.09
N GLN A 2 37.38 21.99 23.32
CA GLN A 2 36.86 20.72 22.77
C GLN A 2 35.94 20.04 23.83
N LYS A 3 34.60 20.21 23.73
CA LYS A 3 33.60 19.30 23.07
C LYS A 3 32.88 18.46 24.17
N ILE A 4 31.57 18.19 24.26
CA ILE A 4 30.41 17.99 23.36
C ILE A 4 29.16 18.09 24.29
N MET A 5 28.25 19.05 24.15
CA MET A 5 26.95 18.99 23.43
C MET A 5 26.09 17.73 23.67
N GLU A 6 25.04 17.90 24.49
CA GLU A 6 23.61 17.68 24.19
C GLU A 6 23.23 16.91 22.90
N GLU A 7 22.12 16.14 22.97
CA GLU A 7 21.38 15.39 21.92
C GLU A 7 21.47 13.84 22.09
N ARG A 8 20.41 12.98 22.06
CA ARG A 8 19.12 13.01 21.37
C ARG A 8 18.06 12.15 22.08
N ALA A 9 16.92 12.76 22.39
CA ALA A 9 15.63 12.07 22.40
C ALA A 9 14.92 12.42 21.06
N GLY A 10 14.71 11.45 20.16
CA GLY A 10 13.97 11.73 18.91
C GLY A 10 14.15 10.79 17.69
N GLY A 11 14.81 9.63 17.80
CA GLY A 11 15.20 8.83 16.62
C GLY A 11 14.17 7.87 16.02
N GLY A 12 12.99 7.65 16.62
CA GLY A 12 12.07 6.58 16.21
C GLY A 12 11.00 6.96 15.16
N ARG A 13 10.75 8.26 14.94
CA ARG A 13 9.52 8.72 14.24
C ARG A 13 9.67 8.94 12.72
N THR A 14 10.91 9.04 12.22
CA THR A 14 11.20 9.32 10.80
C THR A 14 11.40 8.05 9.97
N MET A 15 11.92 6.98 10.58
CA MET A 15 12.27 5.74 9.89
C MET A 15 11.03 4.90 9.54
N THR A 16 10.02 4.88 10.40
CA THR A 16 8.73 4.21 10.15
C THR A 16 7.97 4.89 9.03
N ASN A 17 7.96 6.23 9.01
CA ASN A 17 7.22 7.00 8.02
C ASN A 17 7.78 6.85 6.59
N LEU A 18 9.10 6.73 6.44
CA LEU A 18 9.71 6.46 5.13
C LEU A 18 9.34 5.06 4.62
N HIS A 19 9.37 4.06 5.50
CA HIS A 19 8.99 2.69 5.16
C HIS A 19 7.51 2.60 4.77
N GLU A 20 6.63 3.29 5.50
CA GLU A 20 5.20 3.41 5.18
C GLU A 20 4.95 4.06 3.82
N GLN A 21 5.67 5.14 3.50
CA GLN A 21 5.56 5.81 2.21
C GLN A 21 6.08 4.93 1.05
N GLN A 22 7.20 4.24 1.24
CA GLN A 22 7.74 3.30 0.26
C GLN A 22 6.77 2.14 0.01
N GLU A 23 6.21 1.58 1.08
CA GLU A 23 5.19 0.54 0.99
C GLU A 23 3.96 1.05 0.23
N LEU A 24 3.48 2.27 0.53
CA LEU A 24 2.32 2.83 -0.16
C LEU A 24 2.59 3.04 -1.67
N LEU A 25 3.77 3.52 -2.04
CA LEU A 25 4.19 3.66 -3.45
C LEU A 25 4.27 2.30 -4.16
N HIS A 26 4.77 1.28 -3.45
CA HIS A 26 4.81 -0.08 -3.96
C HIS A 26 3.40 -0.63 -4.18
N ILE A 27 2.50 -0.47 -3.20
CA ILE A 27 1.09 -0.88 -3.32
C ILE A 27 0.43 -0.14 -4.50
N GLN A 28 0.64 1.17 -4.65
CA GLN A 28 0.08 1.95 -5.75
C GLN A 28 0.52 1.40 -7.13
N THR A 29 1.81 1.06 -7.26
CA THR A 29 2.35 0.46 -8.49
C THR A 29 1.67 -0.86 -8.80
N MET A 30 1.45 -1.70 -7.79
CA MET A 30 0.82 -3.00 -7.96
C MET A 30 -0.68 -2.91 -8.25
N VAL A 31 -1.40 -1.94 -7.66
CA VAL A 31 -2.80 -1.66 -8.00
C VAL A 31 -2.93 -1.25 -9.47
N LEU A 32 -2.06 -0.38 -10.00
CA LEU A 32 -2.07 0.00 -11.42
C LEU A 32 -1.84 -1.21 -12.34
N GLU A 33 -0.96 -2.13 -11.96
CA GLU A 33 -0.72 -3.35 -12.73
C GLU A 33 -1.95 -4.28 -12.71
N LEU A 34 -2.64 -4.39 -11.56
CA LEU A 34 -3.90 -5.12 -11.48
C LEU A 34 -5.00 -4.52 -12.36
N GLU A 35 -5.12 -3.18 -12.40
CA GLU A 35 -6.07 -2.49 -13.29
C GLU A 35 -5.80 -2.84 -14.77
N ARG A 36 -4.53 -2.89 -15.16
CA ARG A 36 -4.12 -3.29 -16.52
C ARG A 36 -4.44 -4.75 -16.82
N ILE A 37 -4.11 -5.66 -15.91
CA ILE A 37 -4.40 -7.09 -16.05
C ILE A 37 -5.91 -7.32 -16.22
N ALA A 38 -6.72 -6.67 -15.37
CA ALA A 38 -8.18 -6.74 -15.43
C ALA A 38 -8.72 -6.19 -16.75
N SER A 39 -8.20 -5.05 -17.21
CA SER A 39 -8.60 -4.42 -18.48
C SER A 39 -8.28 -5.28 -19.71
N ARG A 40 -7.23 -6.11 -19.64
CA ARG A 40 -6.84 -7.01 -20.73
C ARG A 40 -7.63 -8.32 -20.77
N GLY A 41 -8.61 -8.50 -19.87
CA GLY A 41 -9.40 -9.73 -19.78
C GLY A 41 -8.57 -10.96 -19.42
N SER A 42 -7.34 -10.75 -18.94
CA SER A 42 -6.47 -11.84 -18.51
C SER A 42 -7.00 -12.32 -17.18
N ILE A 43 -7.84 -13.35 -17.22
CA ILE A 43 -8.33 -14.04 -16.02
C ILE A 43 -7.08 -14.39 -15.20
N VAL A 44 -7.01 -13.91 -13.96
CA VAL A 44 -5.95 -14.18 -12.96
C VAL A 44 -6.04 -15.66 -12.53
N ARG A 45 -6.04 -16.57 -13.50
CA ARG A 45 -6.45 -17.97 -13.34
C ARG A 45 -5.36 -18.85 -12.74
N ARG A 46 -4.20 -18.27 -12.42
CA ARG A 46 -3.04 -18.94 -11.80
C ARG A 46 -2.00 -17.95 -11.25
N GLY A 47 -2.43 -16.74 -10.92
CA GLY A 47 -1.49 -15.69 -10.53
C GLY A 47 -0.98 -15.89 -9.10
N THR A 48 0.30 -15.59 -8.89
CA THR A 48 0.94 -15.49 -7.57
C THR A 48 0.12 -14.59 -6.64
N SER A 49 0.24 -14.72 -5.31
CA SER A 49 -0.58 -13.96 -4.34
C SER A 49 -0.62 -12.45 -4.62
N VAL A 50 0.47 -11.89 -5.16
CA VAL A 50 0.61 -10.47 -5.57
C VAL A 50 -0.29 -10.04 -6.74
N THR A 51 -0.97 -10.97 -7.41
CA THR A 51 -1.94 -10.67 -8.49
C THR A 51 -3.40 -10.73 -8.00
N GLN A 52 -3.62 -11.14 -6.75
CA GLN A 52 -4.93 -11.17 -6.13
C GLN A 52 -5.22 -9.80 -5.48
N PRO A 53 -6.34 -9.13 -5.80
CA PRO A 53 -6.69 -7.87 -5.15
C PRO A 53 -6.76 -7.98 -3.61
N GLU A 54 -7.23 -9.12 -3.10
CA GLU A 54 -7.31 -9.41 -1.66
C GLU A 54 -5.96 -9.37 -0.94
N TYR A 55 -4.87 -9.78 -1.59
CA TYR A 55 -3.53 -9.71 -1.01
C TYR A 55 -3.14 -8.26 -0.70
N TRP A 56 -3.43 -7.34 -1.62
CA TRP A 56 -3.14 -5.92 -1.45
C TRP A 56 -4.07 -5.23 -0.47
N ARG A 57 -5.35 -5.63 -0.41
CA ARG A 57 -6.27 -5.14 0.64
C ARG A 57 -5.70 -5.43 2.03
N ASN A 58 -5.24 -6.66 2.27
CA ASN A 58 -4.66 -7.04 3.55
C ASN A 58 -3.42 -6.21 3.89
N ARG A 59 -2.52 -5.97 2.92
CA ARG A 59 -1.36 -5.09 3.15
C ARG A 59 -1.75 -3.65 3.47
N ILE A 60 -2.77 -3.10 2.79
CA ILE A 60 -3.26 -1.76 3.09
C ILE A 60 -3.87 -1.69 4.50
N HIS A 61 -4.64 -2.70 4.92
CA HIS A 61 -5.17 -2.75 6.28
C HIS A 61 -4.06 -2.81 7.33
N THR A 62 -3.00 -3.59 7.10
CA THR A 62 -1.82 -3.60 7.98
C THR A 62 -1.13 -2.24 8.03
N LEU A 63 -1.00 -1.55 6.88
CA LEU A 63 -0.43 -0.21 6.82
C LEU A 63 -1.27 0.78 7.66
N LEU A 64 -2.60 0.79 7.46
CA LEU A 64 -3.53 1.65 8.20
C LEU A 64 -3.57 1.38 9.70
N ALA A 65 -3.27 0.15 10.14
CA ALA A 65 -3.17 -0.20 11.56
C ALA A 65 -1.89 0.32 12.23
N THR A 66 -0.95 0.89 11.46
CA THR A 66 0.32 1.41 12.00
C THR A 66 0.08 2.67 12.83
N PRO A 67 0.50 2.71 14.11
CA PRO A 67 0.36 3.90 14.94
C PRO A 67 1.13 5.08 14.36
N GLY A 68 0.48 6.25 14.28
CA GLY A 68 1.14 7.48 13.82
C GLY A 68 1.19 7.63 12.30
N ILE A 69 0.45 6.82 11.54
CA ILE A 69 0.26 7.03 10.10
C ILE A 69 -0.27 8.44 9.82
N SER A 70 0.29 9.11 8.82
CA SER A 70 -0.18 10.45 8.46
C SER A 70 -1.59 10.40 7.85
N GLY A 71 -2.40 11.44 8.09
CA GLY A 71 -3.74 11.54 7.50
C GLY A 71 -3.73 11.50 5.96
N SER A 72 -2.69 12.06 5.33
CA SER A 72 -2.50 11.99 3.87
C SER A 72 -2.26 10.55 3.40
N THR A 73 -1.39 9.82 4.08
CA THR A 73 -1.08 8.41 3.80
C THR A 73 -2.33 7.53 3.98
N ALA A 74 -3.11 7.77 5.04
CA ALA A 74 -4.36 7.06 5.28
C ALA A 74 -5.42 7.34 4.20
N ALA A 75 -5.53 8.59 3.73
CA ALA A 75 -6.43 8.96 2.64
C ALA A 75 -6.02 8.28 1.32
N GLN A 76 -4.72 8.27 0.99
CA GLN A 76 -4.21 7.60 -0.19
C GLN A 76 -4.45 6.07 -0.13
N ALA A 77 -4.18 5.45 1.01
CA ALA A 77 -4.46 4.03 1.25
C ALA A 77 -5.96 3.70 1.06
N SER A 78 -6.86 4.54 1.58
CA SER A 78 -8.30 4.37 1.42
C SER A 78 -8.73 4.47 -0.05
N ALA A 79 -8.14 5.39 -0.82
CA ALA A 79 -8.40 5.49 -2.25
C ALA A 79 -7.93 4.23 -3.02
N LEU A 80 -6.81 3.62 -2.61
CA LEU A 80 -6.34 2.36 -3.20
C LEU A 80 -7.28 1.19 -2.88
N LEU A 81 -7.88 1.13 -1.69
CA LEU A 81 -8.89 0.13 -1.35
C LEU A 81 -10.10 0.22 -2.29
N ALA A 82 -10.62 1.43 -2.53
CA ALA A 82 -11.75 1.62 -3.44
C ALA A 82 -11.44 1.16 -4.88
N LYS A 83 -10.19 1.34 -5.35
CA LYS A 83 -9.75 0.81 -6.66
C LYS A 83 -9.73 -0.71 -6.68
N LEU A 84 -9.21 -1.35 -5.63
CA LEU A 84 -9.18 -2.80 -5.52
C LEU A 84 -10.60 -3.40 -5.49
N ASP A 85 -11.56 -2.72 -4.88
CA ASP A 85 -12.99 -3.06 -4.93
C ASP A 85 -13.54 -3.03 -6.36
N GLY A 86 -13.26 -1.97 -7.11
CA GLY A 86 -13.62 -1.90 -8.53
C GLY A 86 -13.04 -3.05 -9.37
N ILE A 87 -11.77 -3.40 -9.16
CA ILE A 87 -11.08 -4.49 -9.87
C ILE A 87 -11.70 -5.85 -9.54
N ALA A 88 -11.97 -6.12 -8.26
CA ALA A 88 -12.57 -7.38 -7.82
C ALA A 88 -13.99 -7.55 -8.39
N GLU A 89 -14.79 -6.49 -8.40
CA GLU A 89 -16.13 -6.50 -9.00
C GLU A 89 -16.09 -6.67 -10.52
N ALA A 90 -15.13 -6.03 -11.21
CA ALA A 90 -14.93 -6.24 -12.65
C ALA A 90 -14.54 -7.69 -12.97
N GLY A 91 -13.66 -8.29 -12.16
CA GLY A 91 -13.26 -9.68 -12.29
C GLY A 91 -14.40 -10.69 -12.08
N LYS A 92 -15.38 -10.37 -11.21
CA LYS A 92 -16.59 -11.19 -11.01
C LYS A 92 -17.54 -11.13 -12.20
N LYS A 93 -17.70 -9.96 -12.83
CA LYS A 93 -18.62 -9.74 -13.96
C LYS A 93 -18.16 -10.41 -15.27
N CYS A 94 -16.86 -10.64 -15.45
CA CYS A 94 -16.32 -11.34 -16.62
C CYS A 94 -16.31 -12.88 -16.49
N ARG A 95 -16.84 -13.46 -15.41
CA ARG A 95 -16.87 -14.91 -15.18
C ARG A 95 -18.18 -15.53 -15.68
#